data_AF-A0A7V5Z0Z8-F1
#
_entry.id   AF-A0A7V5Z0Z8-F1
#
_cell.length_a   1.000
_cell.length_b   1.000
_cell.length_c   1.000
_cell.angle_alpha   90.00
_cell.angle_beta   90.00
_cell.angle_gamma   90.00
#
_symmetry.space_group_name_H-M   'P 1'
#
loop_
_entity.id
_entity.type
_entity.pdbx_description
1 polymer ?
#
loop_
_entity_poly.entity_id
_entity_poly.type
_entity_poly.pdbx_seq_one_letter_code
_entity_poly.pdbx_strand_id
1 'polypeptide(L)'
;MSAIIHLVQGLWVTFRRSLPRPVTVQYPEERPYIYPRYRGRHVLNRHPDGLEKCVGCGLCAAACPTGAIYVEAAENTEAERHSHGERYARIYQVNLLRCIFCGFCQEACPTGALTLST
;
A
#
# COMPACT_ATOMS: atom_id res chain seq x y z
N MET A 1 3.29 53.57 -11.67
CA MET A 1 1.88 53.19 -11.40
C MET A 1 1.63 51.68 -11.43
N SER A 2 2.24 50.89 -12.32
CA SER A 2 2.00 49.42 -12.39
C SER A 2 2.29 48.66 -11.09
N ALA A 3 3.36 49.00 -10.35
CA ALA A 3 3.75 48.26 -9.13
C ALA A 3 2.70 48.28 -8.00
N ILE A 4 2.04 49.42 -7.76
CA ILE A 4 1.03 49.56 -6.71
C ILE A 4 -0.25 48.79 -7.09
N ILE A 5 -0.62 48.80 -8.37
CA ILE A 5 -1.79 48.06 -8.88
C ILE A 5 -1.62 46.56 -8.62
N HIS A 6 -0.43 46.00 -8.91
CA HIS A 6 -0.15 44.58 -8.66
C HIS A 6 -0.13 44.24 -7.16
N LEU A 7 0.35 45.14 -6.30
CA LEU A 7 0.34 44.94 -4.85
C LEU A 7 -1.10 44.85 -4.31
N VAL A 8 -1.97 45.78 -4.74
CA VAL A 8 -3.38 45.83 -4.32
C VAL A 8 -4.14 44.61 -4.87
N GLN A 9 -3.89 44.22 -6.12
CA GLN A 9 -4.47 43.01 -6.70
C GLN A 9 -4.11 41.75 -5.90
N GLY A 10 -2.84 41.61 -5.47
CA GLY A 10 -2.40 40.49 -4.63
C GLY A 10 -3.09 40.47 -3.27
N LEU A 11 -3.12 41.61 -2.57
CA LEU A 11 -3.81 41.75 -1.28
C LEU A 11 -5.31 41.43 -1.37
N TRP A 12 -5.96 41.86 -2.46
CA TRP A 12 -7.37 41.57 -2.71
C TRP A 12 -7.65 40.08 -2.89
N VAL A 13 -6.77 39.36 -3.60
CA VAL A 13 -6.89 37.89 -3.75
C VAL A 13 -6.73 37.21 -2.39
N THR A 14 -5.73 37.60 -1.61
CA THR A 14 -5.50 37.05 -0.26
C THR A 14 -6.69 37.30 0.66
N PHE A 15 -7.21 38.53 0.68
CA PHE A 15 -8.39 38.88 1.47
C PHE A 15 -9.63 38.08 1.07
N ARG A 16 -9.86 37.88 -0.23
CA ARG A 16 -10.96 37.04 -0.72
C ARG A 16 -10.79 35.56 -0.34
N ARG A 17 -9.56 35.07 -0.18
CA ARG A 17 -9.28 33.68 0.18
C ARG A 17 -9.29 33.41 1.69
N SER A 18 -9.19 34.44 2.54
CA SER A 18 -9.25 34.29 4.01
C SER A 18 -10.66 34.19 4.59
N LEU A 19 -11.69 34.57 3.82
CA LEU A 19 -13.09 34.55 4.27
C LEU A 19 -13.74 33.15 4.29
N PRO A 20 -13.55 32.27 3.28
CA PRO A 20 -14.11 30.93 3.30
C PRO A 20 -13.44 30.04 4.37
N ARG A 21 -14.15 28.97 4.78
CA ARG A 21 -13.57 27.96 5.67
C ARG A 21 -12.35 27.27 5.03
N PRO A 22 -11.34 26.86 5.83
CA PRO A 22 -10.17 26.17 5.31
C PRO A 22 -10.57 24.81 4.71
N VAL A 23 -10.00 24.49 3.54
CA VAL A 23 -10.15 23.17 2.91
C VAL A 23 -9.11 22.24 3.50
N THR A 24 -9.37 21.78 4.73
CA THR A 24 -8.47 20.93 5.52
C THR A 24 -9.25 19.78 6.15
N VAL A 25 -8.59 18.64 6.33
CA VAL A 25 -9.10 17.50 7.09
C VAL A 25 -8.32 17.43 8.41
N GLN A 26 -9.01 17.35 9.55
CA GLN A 26 -8.37 17.30 10.87
C GLN A 26 -8.01 15.86 11.25
N TYR A 27 -6.80 15.42 10.91
CA TYR A 27 -6.30 14.11 11.31
C TYR A 27 -5.81 14.14 12.77
N PRO A 28 -6.09 13.13 13.62
CA PRO A 28 -6.66 11.81 13.31
C PRO A 28 -8.19 11.67 13.43
N GLU A 29 -8.90 12.69 13.90
CA GLU A 29 -10.35 12.64 14.19
C GLU A 29 -11.17 12.47 12.91
N GLU A 30 -10.82 13.21 11.87
CA GLU A 30 -11.37 13.10 10.53
C GLU A 30 -10.35 12.42 9.62
N ARG A 31 -10.76 11.32 8.97
CA ARG A 31 -9.90 10.61 8.01
C ARG A 31 -10.19 11.10 6.59
N PRO A 32 -9.16 11.33 5.77
CA PRO A 32 -9.37 11.63 4.36
C PRO A 32 -10.01 10.44 3.65
N TYR A 33 -10.77 10.71 2.60
CA TYR A 33 -11.30 9.66 1.72
C TYR A 33 -10.14 8.97 0.98
N ILE A 34 -10.00 7.66 1.17
CA ILE A 34 -8.98 6.87 0.49
C ILE A 34 -9.61 6.12 -0.68
N TYR A 35 -9.05 6.28 -1.88
CA TYR A 35 -9.57 5.64 -3.08
C TYR A 35 -9.43 4.10 -3.00
N PRO A 36 -10.33 3.32 -3.64
CA PRO A 36 -10.31 1.86 -3.55
C PRO A 36 -9.05 1.16 -4.08
N ARG A 37 -8.26 1.82 -4.94
CA ARG A 37 -7.00 1.29 -5.51
C ARG A 37 -5.75 1.92 -4.89
N TYR A 38 -5.86 2.43 -3.67
CA TYR A 38 -4.73 2.99 -2.96
C TYR A 38 -3.69 1.91 -2.63
N ARG A 39 -2.42 2.27 -2.76
CA ARG A 39 -1.28 1.38 -2.52
C ARG A 39 -0.67 1.66 -1.15
N GLY A 40 -1.22 1.05 -0.11
CA GLY A 40 -0.74 1.19 1.27
C GLY A 40 -0.04 -0.06 1.79
N ARG A 41 -0.36 -0.46 3.03
CA ARG A 41 0.30 -1.57 3.71
C ARG A 41 0.04 -2.90 3.01
N HIS A 42 1.05 -3.76 2.99
CA HIS A 42 0.94 -5.09 2.39
C HIS A 42 0.12 -5.99 3.32
N VAL A 43 -0.86 -6.71 2.77
CA VAL A 43 -1.70 -7.66 3.48
C VAL A 43 -1.62 -9.01 2.78
N LEU A 44 -1.45 -10.07 3.58
CA LEU A 44 -1.54 -11.45 3.12
C LEU A 44 -2.94 -11.98 3.36
N ASN A 45 -3.61 -12.33 2.27
CA ASN A 45 -4.99 -12.80 2.27
C ASN A 45 -5.06 -14.31 2.48
N ARG A 46 -6.17 -14.73 3.09
CA ARG A 46 -6.54 -16.13 3.28
C ARG A 46 -7.72 -16.50 2.38
N HIS A 47 -7.86 -17.78 2.09
CA HIS A 47 -9.05 -18.34 1.48
C HIS A 47 -10.21 -18.37 2.50
N PRO A 48 -11.47 -18.55 2.06
CA PRO A 48 -12.63 -18.60 2.96
C PRO A 48 -12.59 -19.74 3.99
N ASP A 49 -11.82 -20.79 3.71
CA ASP A 49 -11.57 -21.93 4.60
C ASP A 49 -10.47 -21.65 5.65
N GLY A 50 -9.85 -20.47 5.63
CA GLY A 50 -8.82 -20.04 6.58
C GLY A 50 -7.38 -20.35 6.18
N LEU A 51 -7.17 -21.15 5.12
CA LEU A 51 -5.83 -21.44 4.59
C LEU A 51 -5.22 -20.21 3.90
N GLU A 52 -3.91 -20.09 3.96
CA GLU A 52 -3.19 -18.99 3.32
C GLU A 52 -3.21 -19.15 1.79
N LYS A 53 -3.41 -18.04 1.09
CA LYS A 53 -3.26 -18.00 -0.37
C LYS A 53 -1.79 -18.05 -0.81
N CYS A 54 -0.86 -17.71 0.09
CA CYS A 54 0.56 -17.63 -0.23
C CYS A 54 1.18 -19.04 -0.28
N VAL A 55 1.76 -19.39 -1.42
CA VAL A 55 2.46 -20.67 -1.61
C VAL A 55 3.99 -20.56 -1.53
N GLY A 56 4.51 -19.36 -1.19
CA GLY A 56 5.95 -19.13 -1.07
C GLY A 56 6.72 -19.18 -2.40
N CYS A 57 6.09 -18.90 -3.55
CA CYS A 57 6.73 -18.98 -4.87
C CYS A 57 7.88 -17.96 -5.11
N GLY A 58 7.98 -16.91 -4.30
CA GLY A 58 9.04 -15.90 -4.40
C GLY A 58 8.90 -14.90 -5.56
N LEU A 59 7.86 -15.01 -6.40
CA LEU A 59 7.66 -14.10 -7.55
C LEU A 59 7.54 -12.63 -7.14
N CYS A 60 6.92 -12.35 -5.99
CA CYS A 60 6.82 -10.98 -5.47
C CYS A 60 8.19 -10.40 -5.07
N ALA A 61 9.10 -11.23 -4.58
CA ALA A 61 10.47 -10.81 -4.26
C ALA A 61 11.29 -10.58 -5.54
N ALA A 62 11.15 -11.48 -6.53
CA ALA A 62 11.79 -11.32 -7.83
C ALA A 62 11.30 -10.08 -8.60
N ALA A 63 10.00 -9.78 -8.52
CA ALA A 63 9.40 -8.60 -9.15
C ALA A 63 9.69 -7.29 -8.39
N CYS A 64 10.26 -7.34 -7.18
CA CYS A 64 10.49 -6.17 -6.36
C CYS A 64 11.68 -5.35 -6.89
N PRO A 65 11.48 -4.10 -7.36
CA PRO A 65 12.57 -3.32 -7.94
C PRO A 65 13.62 -2.89 -6.91
N THR A 66 13.29 -2.89 -5.62
CA THR A 66 14.19 -2.50 -4.53
C THR A 66 14.71 -3.67 -3.69
N GLY A 67 14.31 -4.90 -4.01
CA GLY A 67 14.66 -6.10 -3.22
C GLY A 67 14.20 -6.01 -1.76
N ALA A 68 13.03 -5.42 -1.50
CA ALA A 68 12.52 -5.19 -0.14
C ALA A 68 11.84 -6.41 0.50
N ILE A 69 11.61 -7.48 -0.26
CA ILE A 69 10.84 -8.65 0.18
C ILE A 69 11.77 -9.86 0.30
N TYR A 70 11.69 -10.56 1.44
CA TYR A 70 12.35 -11.84 1.67
C TYR A 70 11.30 -12.93 1.85
N VAL A 71 11.49 -14.05 1.15
CA VAL A 71 10.59 -15.21 1.19
C VAL A 71 11.42 -16.48 1.37
N GLU A 72 11.12 -17.22 2.43
CA GLU A 72 11.66 -18.57 2.65
C GLU A 72 10.48 -19.55 2.67
N ALA A 73 10.45 -20.46 1.69
CA ALA A 73 9.36 -21.41 1.53
C ALA A 73 9.66 -22.74 2.24
N ALA A 74 8.62 -23.39 2.76
CA ALA A 74 8.68 -24.74 3.32
C ALA A 74 7.56 -25.61 2.73
N GLU A 75 7.66 -26.91 2.94
CA GLU A 75 6.70 -27.90 2.46
C GLU A 75 5.57 -28.09 3.48
N ASN A 76 4.33 -28.18 2.99
CA ASN A 76 3.20 -28.59 3.81
C ASN A 76 3.30 -30.08 4.11
N THR A 77 2.78 -30.50 5.26
CA THR A 77 2.64 -31.92 5.61
C THR A 77 1.16 -32.29 5.71
N GLU A 78 0.84 -33.58 5.75
CA GLU A 78 -0.55 -34.02 5.96
C GLU A 78 -1.09 -33.62 7.34
N ALA A 79 -0.22 -33.55 8.35
CA ALA A 79 -0.57 -33.16 9.71
C ALA A 79 -0.71 -31.64 9.88
N GLU A 80 0.09 -30.85 9.14
CA GLU A 80 0.14 -29.40 9.26
C GLU A 80 0.17 -28.74 7.88
N ARG A 81 -0.98 -28.18 7.49
CA ARG A 81 -1.20 -27.55 6.18
C ARG A 81 -1.53 -26.07 6.35
N HIS A 82 -0.68 -25.21 5.80
CA HIS A 82 -0.85 -23.76 5.86
C HIS A 82 -1.45 -23.17 4.58
N SER A 83 -1.22 -23.82 3.43
CA SER A 83 -1.70 -23.37 2.13
C SER A 83 -2.36 -24.53 1.35
N HIS A 84 -3.07 -24.21 0.26
CA HIS A 84 -3.66 -25.23 -0.62
C HIS A 84 -2.63 -26.05 -1.39
N GLY A 85 -1.43 -25.52 -1.62
CA GLY A 85 -0.39 -26.20 -2.40
C GLY A 85 0.46 -27.18 -1.58
N GLU A 86 1.53 -27.67 -2.20
CA GLU A 86 2.57 -28.46 -1.52
C GLU A 86 3.51 -27.59 -0.68
N ARG A 87 3.50 -26.26 -0.88
CA ARG A 87 4.43 -25.31 -0.26
C ARG A 87 3.72 -24.10 0.34
N TYR A 88 4.31 -23.51 1.37
CA TYR A 88 3.86 -22.27 2.00
C TYR A 88 5.05 -21.35 2.31
N ALA A 89 4.78 -20.09 2.65
CA ALA A 89 5.82 -19.14 3.06
C ALA A 89 6.07 -19.25 4.58
N ARG A 90 7.12 -19.97 4.96
CA ARG A 90 7.54 -20.11 6.37
C ARG A 90 8.06 -18.80 6.94
N ILE A 91 8.83 -18.05 6.14
CA ILE A 91 9.22 -16.68 6.46
C ILE A 91 8.79 -15.77 5.31
N TYR A 92 8.02 -14.74 5.66
CA TYR A 92 7.67 -13.66 4.75
C TYR A 92 7.94 -12.33 5.44
N GLN A 93 8.90 -11.56 4.91
CA GLN A 93 9.29 -10.28 5.49
C GLN A 93 9.30 -9.19 4.41
N VAL A 94 8.82 -8.00 4.77
CA VAL A 94 8.85 -6.82 3.91
C VAL A 94 9.54 -5.69 4.67
N ASN A 95 10.66 -5.20 4.13
CA ASN A 95 11.31 -4.02 4.66
C ASN A 95 10.59 -2.76 4.15
N LEU A 96 9.75 -2.17 5.00
CA LEU A 96 8.99 -0.96 4.67
C LEU A 96 9.86 0.28 4.46
N LEU A 97 11.10 0.30 4.96
CA LEU A 97 12.06 1.38 4.72
C LEU A 97 12.70 1.30 3.32
N ARG A 98 12.69 0.11 2.68
CA ARG A 98 13.13 -0.09 1.29
C ARG A 98 11.98 -0.13 0.28
N CYS A 99 10.76 -0.35 0.74
CA CYS A 99 9.60 -0.47 -0.13
C CYS A 99 9.18 0.90 -0.68
N ILE A 100 8.97 0.98 -2.00
CA ILE A 100 8.51 2.19 -2.70
C ILE A 100 7.02 2.15 -3.06
N PHE A 101 6.27 1.17 -2.56
CA PHE A 101 4.81 1.04 -2.76
C PHE A 101 4.37 1.04 -4.24
N CYS A 102 5.17 0.41 -5.11
CA CYS A 102 4.92 0.38 -6.56
C CYS A 102 3.73 -0.51 -6.96
N GLY A 103 3.48 -1.61 -6.24
CA GLY A 103 2.38 -2.55 -6.54
C GLY A 103 2.74 -3.75 -7.40
N PHE A 104 3.98 -3.85 -7.91
CA PHE A 104 4.40 -4.98 -8.75
C PHE A 104 4.32 -6.33 -8.04
N CYS A 105 4.52 -6.36 -6.71
CA CYS A 105 4.35 -7.57 -5.92
C CYS A 105 2.90 -8.09 -5.89
N GLN A 106 1.89 -7.20 -5.99
CA GLN A 106 0.48 -7.56 -6.06
C GLN A 106 0.15 -8.11 -7.46
N GLU A 107 0.63 -7.45 -8.52
CA GLU A 107 0.38 -7.88 -9.90
C GLU A 107 1.11 -9.19 -10.24
N ALA A 108 2.32 -9.38 -9.72
CA ALA A 108 3.11 -10.59 -9.94
C ALA A 108 2.61 -11.80 -9.14
N CYS A 109 1.69 -11.63 -8.19
CA CYS A 109 1.24 -12.72 -7.33
C CYS A 109 0.20 -13.60 -8.06
N PRO A 110 0.53 -14.86 -8.42
CA PRO A 110 -0.37 -15.69 -9.21
C PRO A 110 -1.59 -16.17 -8.40
N THR A 111 -1.46 -16.26 -7.08
CA THR A 111 -2.52 -16.75 -6.18
C THR A 111 -3.37 -15.61 -5.59
N GLY A 112 -3.05 -14.35 -5.88
CA GLY A 112 -3.71 -13.19 -5.28
C GLY A 112 -3.57 -13.14 -3.75
N ALA A 113 -2.48 -13.71 -3.22
CA ALA A 113 -2.21 -13.74 -1.79
C ALA A 113 -1.85 -12.36 -1.24
N LEU A 114 -1.18 -11.53 -2.04
CA LEU A 114 -0.70 -10.22 -1.62
C LEU A 114 -1.57 -9.12 -2.20
N THR A 115 -2.08 -8.24 -1.33
CA THR A 115 -2.77 -7.02 -1.72
C THR A 115 -2.23 -5.82 -0.96
N LEU A 116 -2.23 -4.65 -1.59
CA LEU A 116 -1.94 -3.39 -0.92
C LEU A 116 -3.25 -2.79 -0.39
N SER A 117 -3.36 -2.66 0.93
CA SER A 117 -4.52 -2.09 1.61
C SER A 117 -4.25 -0.68 2.10
N THR A 118 -5.32 0.07 2.34
CA THR A 118 -5.31 1.37 3.04
C THR A 118 -5.07 1.20 4.53
#